data_AF-A0A428SXC1-F1
#
_entry.id   AF-A0A428SXC1-F1
#
_cell.length_a   1.000
_cell.length_b   1.000
_cell.length_c   1.000
_cell.angle_alpha   90.00
_cell.angle_beta   90.00
_cell.angle_gamma   90.00
#
_symmetry.space_group_name_H-M   'P 1'
#
loop_
_entity.id
_entity.type
_entity.pdbx_description
1 polymer ?
#
loop_
_entity_poly.entity_id
_entity_poly.type
_entity_poly.pdbx_seq_one_letter_code
_entity_poly.pdbx_strand_id
1 'polypeptide(L)'
;MATQNDLQELLRLLTARKMSMMAAMGQVKALQTKNLRSIAQIADAPLATVEEALGGDAKVAKSLHAACKAHGKKTGGKRPAEDGGVGTGAKKPKLEAHRRDLDYSAMAGDELEAALELPLEEDENVIRNTTVVTNRAPLMLAFVVELLRFTMPEQPPSSRLSLAQAVVSANSRSKAVSIGIEKAPPGGEQKIPEGQPKISIMGRQVPVLKRGGYTWSGSSEPSSSNASSVTLKGSPPKPKGWSASQKLSSKGSVFIAHAIPISSPSARPALFKSLMAAKPELETATHNAWAIRTSFGNSPLKQEASFDDGESGCGNFSTSAATRS
;
A
#
# COMPACT_ATOMS: atom_id res chain seq x y z
N MET A 1 -39.70 -40.27 0.49
CA MET A 1 -40.58 -39.26 1.09
C MET A 1 -39.80 -37.95 1.11
N ALA A 2 -40.24 -36.90 0.40
CA ALA A 2 -39.55 -35.61 0.45
C ALA A 2 -39.89 -34.95 1.78
N THR A 3 -38.89 -34.72 2.62
CA THR A 3 -39.11 -34.08 3.92
C THR A 3 -39.16 -32.57 3.74
N GLN A 4 -39.91 -31.85 4.59
CA GLN A 4 -39.92 -30.39 4.60
C GLN A 4 -38.49 -29.80 4.75
N ASN A 5 -37.59 -30.57 5.36
CA ASN A 5 -36.17 -30.25 5.49
C ASN A 5 -35.44 -30.25 4.13
N ASP A 6 -35.72 -31.21 3.25
CA ASP A 6 -35.10 -31.28 1.90
C ASP A 6 -35.44 -30.04 1.05
N LEU A 7 -36.67 -29.53 1.20
CA LEU A 7 -37.12 -28.31 0.53
C LEU A 7 -36.36 -27.07 1.05
N GLN A 8 -36.22 -26.97 2.36
CA GLN A 8 -35.52 -25.85 3.01
C GLN A 8 -34.03 -25.86 2.67
N GLU A 9 -33.39 -27.02 2.65
CA GLU A 9 -31.99 -27.16 2.26
C GLU A 9 -31.75 -26.79 0.79
N LEU A 10 -32.66 -27.19 -0.11
CA LEU A 10 -32.56 -26.86 -1.53
C LEU A 10 -32.75 -25.35 -1.76
N LEU A 11 -33.70 -24.72 -1.08
CA LEU A 11 -33.89 -23.26 -1.13
C LEU A 11 -32.68 -22.52 -0.55
N ARG A 12 -32.11 -23.01 0.55
CA ARG A 12 -30.89 -22.43 1.14
C ARG A 12 -29.69 -22.51 0.18
N LEU A 13 -29.57 -23.61 -0.55
CA LEU A 13 -28.51 -23.81 -1.54
C LEU A 13 -28.66 -22.89 -2.76
N LEU A 14 -29.88 -22.68 -3.26
CA LEU A 14 -30.15 -21.79 -4.39
C LEU A 14 -30.00 -20.31 -4.02
N THR A 15 -30.48 -19.90 -2.85
CA THR A 15 -30.38 -18.52 -2.36
C THR A 15 -28.96 -18.12 -1.96
N ALA A 16 -28.15 -19.06 -1.45
CA ALA A 16 -26.72 -18.85 -1.22
C ALA A 16 -25.94 -18.48 -2.50
N ARG A 17 -26.53 -18.68 -3.68
CA ARG A 17 -25.97 -18.33 -4.99
C ARG A 17 -26.47 -16.99 -5.53
N LYS A 18 -26.94 -16.10 -4.66
CA LYS A 18 -27.48 -14.77 -5.00
C LYS A 18 -28.73 -14.83 -5.90
N MET A 19 -29.46 -15.94 -5.90
CA MET A 19 -30.74 -16.04 -6.59
C MET A 19 -31.84 -15.42 -5.72
N SER A 20 -32.78 -14.70 -6.34
CA SER A 20 -33.96 -14.21 -5.63
C SER A 20 -34.83 -15.38 -5.16
N MET A 21 -35.49 -15.22 -4.00
CA MET A 21 -36.38 -16.25 -3.44
C MET A 21 -37.45 -16.71 -4.43
N MET A 22 -37.98 -15.78 -5.23
CA MET A 22 -38.98 -16.08 -6.26
C MET A 22 -38.42 -16.97 -7.38
N ALA A 23 -37.20 -16.69 -7.85
CA ALA A 23 -36.53 -17.52 -8.86
C ALA A 23 -36.14 -18.90 -8.31
N ALA A 24 -35.67 -18.96 -7.06
CA ALA A 24 -35.35 -20.21 -6.38
C ALA A 24 -36.60 -21.11 -6.25
N MET A 25 -37.74 -20.54 -5.82
CA MET A 25 -39.01 -21.27 -5.73
C MET A 25 -39.49 -21.79 -7.10
N GLY A 26 -39.31 -21.01 -8.16
CA GLY A 26 -39.63 -21.43 -9.54
C GLY A 26 -38.81 -22.64 -10.00
N GLN A 27 -37.50 -22.63 -9.75
CA GLN A 27 -36.61 -23.74 -10.11
C GLN A 27 -36.87 -25.00 -9.27
N VAL A 28 -37.17 -24.85 -7.97
CA VAL A 28 -37.55 -25.98 -7.12
C VAL A 28 -38.83 -26.63 -7.62
N LYS A 29 -39.84 -25.86 -8.03
CA LYS A 29 -41.08 -26.40 -8.59
C LYS A 29 -40.82 -27.15 -9.91
N ALA A 30 -39.93 -26.64 -10.76
CA ALA A 30 -39.54 -27.28 -12.02
C ALA A 30 -38.70 -28.57 -11.82
N LEU A 31 -37.94 -28.66 -10.73
CA LEU A 31 -37.24 -29.89 -10.33
C LEU A 31 -38.21 -30.93 -9.74
N GLN A 32 -39.21 -30.47 -8.97
CA GLN A 32 -40.24 -31.33 -8.38
C GLN A 32 -41.15 -31.99 -9.42
N THR A 33 -41.44 -31.33 -10.54
CA THR A 33 -42.24 -31.91 -11.65
C THR A 33 -41.53 -33.07 -12.34
N LYS A 34 -40.20 -33.13 -12.30
CA LYS A 34 -39.37 -34.23 -12.79
C LYS A 34 -38.98 -35.23 -11.67
N ASN A 35 -39.68 -35.21 -10.53
CA ASN A 35 -39.45 -36.06 -9.36
C ASN A 35 -38.07 -35.91 -8.67
N LEU A 36 -37.36 -34.81 -8.93
CA LEU A 36 -36.10 -34.49 -8.26
C LEU A 36 -36.38 -33.64 -7.01
N ARG A 37 -36.68 -34.30 -5.89
CA ARG A 37 -37.19 -33.64 -4.67
C ARG A 37 -36.14 -33.43 -3.57
N SER A 38 -34.95 -34.00 -3.72
CA SER A 38 -33.85 -33.89 -2.73
C SER A 38 -32.51 -33.62 -3.40
N ILE A 39 -31.58 -33.03 -2.63
CA ILE A 39 -30.23 -32.70 -3.09
C ILE A 39 -29.46 -33.97 -3.51
N ALA A 40 -29.66 -35.10 -2.82
CA ALA A 40 -29.06 -36.39 -3.16
C ALA A 40 -29.58 -36.92 -4.51
N GLN A 41 -30.90 -36.86 -4.75
CA GLN A 41 -31.48 -37.26 -6.03
C GLN A 41 -31.02 -36.39 -7.19
N ILE A 42 -30.80 -35.09 -6.97
CA ILE A 42 -30.27 -34.18 -7.99
C ILE A 42 -28.78 -34.45 -8.27
N ALA A 43 -28.01 -34.87 -7.26
CA ALA A 43 -26.60 -35.21 -7.40
C ALA A 43 -26.36 -36.53 -8.17
N ASP A 44 -27.26 -37.50 -7.99
CA ASP A 44 -27.19 -38.82 -8.63
C ASP A 44 -27.91 -38.85 -10.00
N ALA A 45 -28.78 -37.90 -10.30
CA ALA A 45 -29.44 -37.80 -11.59
C ALA A 45 -28.47 -37.46 -12.75
N PRO A 46 -28.72 -37.98 -13.96
CA PRO A 46 -27.94 -37.62 -15.14
C PRO A 46 -28.18 -36.15 -15.53
N LEU A 47 -27.11 -35.51 -16.00
CA LEU A 47 -27.07 -34.06 -16.25
C LEU A 47 -28.12 -33.61 -17.28
N ALA A 48 -28.45 -34.47 -18.25
CA ALA A 48 -29.51 -34.23 -19.23
C ALA A 48 -30.91 -34.08 -18.60
N THR A 49 -31.23 -34.86 -17.56
CA THR A 49 -32.52 -34.78 -16.86
C THR A 49 -32.64 -33.50 -16.02
N VAL A 50 -31.52 -32.99 -15.52
CA VAL A 50 -31.47 -31.71 -14.79
C VAL A 50 -31.54 -30.53 -15.76
N GLU A 51 -30.91 -30.63 -16.93
CA GLU A 51 -31.03 -29.62 -18.00
C GLU A 51 -32.46 -29.51 -18.54
N GLU A 52 -33.13 -30.64 -18.78
CA GLU A 52 -34.55 -30.66 -19.16
C GLU A 52 -35.47 -30.08 -18.08
N ALA A 53 -35.17 -30.31 -16.80
CA ALA A 53 -35.97 -29.81 -15.69
C ALA A 53 -35.86 -28.29 -15.53
N LEU A 54 -34.72 -27.69 -15.90
CA LEU A 54 -34.48 -26.25 -15.83
C LEU A 54 -34.76 -25.52 -17.16
N GLY A 55 -35.52 -26.14 -18.07
CA GLY A 55 -35.93 -25.47 -19.32
C GLY A 55 -34.80 -25.28 -20.34
N GLY A 56 -33.74 -26.10 -20.29
CA GLY A 56 -32.64 -26.08 -21.26
C GLY A 56 -31.45 -25.18 -20.90
N ASP A 57 -31.45 -24.55 -19.72
CA ASP A 57 -30.34 -23.69 -19.28
C ASP A 57 -29.11 -24.51 -18.82
N ALA A 58 -28.27 -24.91 -19.79
CA ALA A 58 -27.07 -25.72 -19.56
C ALA A 58 -26.09 -25.15 -18.52
N LYS A 59 -25.97 -23.81 -18.43
CA LYS A 59 -25.09 -23.16 -17.44
C LYS A 59 -25.63 -23.31 -16.02
N VAL A 60 -26.93 -23.12 -15.83
CA VAL A 60 -27.59 -23.19 -14.53
C VAL A 60 -27.64 -24.64 -14.06
N ALA A 61 -27.99 -25.58 -14.94
CA ALA A 61 -28.04 -27.00 -14.64
C ALA A 61 -26.67 -27.58 -14.25
N LYS A 62 -25.59 -27.28 -15.00
CA LYS A 62 -24.23 -27.70 -14.64
C LYS A 62 -23.80 -27.13 -13.29
N SER A 63 -24.09 -25.84 -13.06
CA SER A 63 -23.75 -25.20 -11.80
C SER A 63 -24.50 -25.84 -10.63
N LEU A 64 -25.78 -26.17 -10.79
CA LEU A 64 -26.63 -26.77 -9.76
C LEU A 64 -26.22 -28.21 -9.47
N HIS A 65 -25.93 -28.99 -10.50
CA HIS A 65 -25.45 -30.37 -10.39
C HIS A 65 -24.12 -30.45 -9.63
N ALA A 66 -23.18 -29.56 -9.94
CA ALA A 66 -21.92 -29.43 -9.19
C ALA A 66 -22.15 -29.01 -7.73
N ALA A 67 -23.15 -28.15 -7.47
CA ALA A 67 -23.55 -27.75 -6.11
C ALA A 67 -24.04 -28.94 -5.30
N CYS A 68 -24.95 -29.72 -5.87
CA CYS A 68 -25.59 -30.84 -5.20
C CYS A 68 -24.57 -31.95 -4.92
N LYS A 69 -23.64 -32.22 -5.84
CA LYS A 69 -22.51 -33.13 -5.60
C LYS A 69 -21.56 -32.63 -4.50
N ALA A 70 -21.26 -31.32 -4.48
CA ALA A 70 -20.42 -30.74 -3.43
C ALA A 70 -21.11 -30.75 -2.06
N HIS A 71 -22.43 -30.55 -2.03
CA HIS A 71 -23.23 -30.60 -0.80
C HIS A 71 -23.31 -32.03 -0.24
N GLY A 72 -23.53 -33.05 -1.09
CA GLY A 72 -23.50 -34.46 -0.68
C GLY A 72 -22.15 -34.90 -0.10
N LYS A 73 -21.05 -34.33 -0.57
CA LYS A 73 -19.70 -34.58 -0.02
C LYS A 73 -19.47 -33.91 1.33
N LYS A 74 -20.22 -32.84 1.65
CA LYS A 74 -20.12 -32.08 2.90
C LYS A 74 -21.04 -32.63 4.00
N THR A 75 -22.16 -33.25 3.65
CA THR A 75 -23.10 -33.90 4.59
C THR A 75 -22.88 -35.41 4.75
N GLY A 76 -22.17 -36.09 3.83
CA GLY A 76 -21.89 -37.54 3.88
C GLY A 76 -20.67 -37.98 4.69
N GLY A 77 -20.13 -37.12 5.56
CA GLY A 77 -18.88 -37.37 6.31
C GLY A 77 -19.06 -37.90 7.74
N LYS A 78 -20.00 -38.83 7.98
CA LYS A 78 -20.00 -39.67 9.18
C LYS A 78 -19.67 -41.10 8.76
N ARG A 79 -18.38 -41.48 8.86
CA ARG A 79 -18.01 -42.89 8.83
C ARG A 79 -18.53 -43.55 10.12
N PRO A 80 -19.13 -44.75 10.07
CA PRO A 80 -19.45 -45.49 11.27
C PRO A 80 -18.14 -45.86 11.97
N ALA A 81 -18.07 -45.61 13.27
CA ALA A 81 -16.99 -46.07 14.12
C ALA A 81 -17.19 -47.57 14.37
N GLU A 82 -16.30 -48.39 13.83
CA GLU A 82 -15.94 -49.66 14.44
C GLU A 82 -14.62 -49.48 15.21
N ASP A 83 -14.53 -50.27 16.26
CA ASP A 83 -13.70 -50.13 17.45
C ASP A 83 -12.19 -50.37 17.21
N GLY A 84 -11.37 -49.79 18.09
CA GLY A 84 -10.00 -50.23 18.37
C GLY A 84 -8.89 -49.84 17.38
N GLY A 85 -8.08 -48.83 17.73
CA GLY A 85 -6.78 -48.63 17.08
C GLY A 85 -6.08 -47.32 17.44
N VAL A 86 -5.20 -47.37 18.44
CA VAL A 86 -4.34 -46.29 18.94
C VAL A 86 -3.56 -45.62 17.79
N GLY A 87 -3.70 -44.30 17.66
CA GLY A 87 -2.94 -43.49 16.71
C GLY A 87 -2.86 -42.03 17.15
N THR A 88 -1.69 -41.65 17.65
CA THR A 88 -1.27 -40.34 18.16
C THR A 88 -1.91 -39.13 17.46
N GLY A 89 -2.50 -38.24 18.25
CA GLY A 89 -3.04 -36.97 17.81
C GLY A 89 -1.96 -36.03 17.27
N ALA A 90 -1.69 -36.12 15.97
CA ALA A 90 -1.03 -35.04 15.25
C ALA A 90 -2.00 -33.85 15.18
N LYS A 91 -1.72 -32.82 15.99
CA LYS A 91 -2.32 -31.49 15.81
C LYS A 91 -2.12 -31.14 14.33
N LYS A 92 -3.22 -30.96 13.58
CA LYS A 92 -3.16 -30.45 12.21
C LYS A 92 -2.25 -29.23 12.22
N PRO A 93 -1.17 -29.17 11.41
CA PRO A 93 -0.36 -27.97 11.35
C PRO A 93 -1.30 -26.83 10.99
N LYS A 94 -1.36 -25.81 11.86
CA LYS A 94 -2.04 -24.55 11.58
C LYS A 94 -1.40 -24.06 10.29
N LEU A 95 -2.16 -24.08 9.19
CA LEU A 95 -1.74 -23.48 7.94
C LEU A 95 -1.51 -22.01 8.24
N GLU A 96 -0.23 -21.65 8.36
CA GLU A 96 0.22 -20.26 8.39
C GLU A 96 -0.42 -19.56 7.20
N ALA A 97 -1.19 -18.50 7.45
CA ALA A 97 -1.77 -17.71 6.38
C ALA A 97 -0.61 -17.19 5.54
N HIS A 98 -0.46 -17.71 4.32
CA HIS A 98 0.56 -17.21 3.42
C HIS A 98 0.22 -15.75 3.11
N ARG A 99 1.21 -14.86 2.90
CA ARG A 99 0.97 -13.43 2.58
C ARG A 99 -0.06 -13.21 1.44
N ARG A 100 -0.35 -14.22 0.63
CA ARG A 100 -1.37 -14.17 -0.44
C ARG A 100 -2.81 -14.42 0.03
N ASP A 101 -3.02 -15.02 1.20
CA ASP A 101 -4.34 -15.33 1.78
C ASP A 101 -4.85 -14.23 2.73
N LEU A 102 -4.09 -13.15 2.92
CA LEU A 102 -4.50 -12.00 3.72
C LEU A 102 -5.50 -11.15 2.94
N ASP A 103 -6.67 -10.87 3.55
CA ASP A 103 -7.60 -9.88 3.01
C ASP A 103 -7.10 -8.46 3.32
N TYR A 104 -6.25 -7.97 2.42
CA TYR A 104 -5.71 -6.61 2.49
C TYR A 104 -6.79 -5.52 2.49
N SER A 105 -8.02 -5.82 2.08
CA SER A 105 -9.14 -4.87 2.09
C SER A 105 -9.77 -4.70 3.48
N ALA A 106 -9.53 -5.65 4.39
CA ALA A 106 -10.04 -5.64 5.75
C ALA A 106 -9.02 -5.11 6.79
N MET A 107 -7.76 -4.91 6.37
CA MET A 107 -6.70 -4.41 7.26
C MET A 107 -6.77 -2.89 7.44
N ALA A 108 -6.37 -2.42 8.63
CA ALA A 108 -6.18 -1.00 8.85
C ALA A 108 -5.01 -0.47 7.99
N GLY A 109 -5.07 0.80 7.57
CA GLY A 109 -4.06 1.40 6.70
C GLY A 109 -2.64 1.30 7.26
N ASP A 110 -2.48 1.52 8.57
CA ASP A 110 -1.17 1.46 9.23
C ASP A 110 -0.61 0.02 9.30
N GLU A 111 -1.48 -0.96 9.52
CA GLU A 111 -1.09 -2.39 9.53
C GLU A 111 -0.67 -2.86 8.14
N LEU A 112 -1.35 -2.36 7.10
CA LEU A 112 -0.99 -2.62 5.71
C LEU A 112 0.40 -2.08 5.38
N GLU A 113 0.71 -0.85 5.79
CA GLU A 113 2.03 -0.26 5.54
C GLU A 113 3.15 -0.94 6.34
N ALA A 114 2.89 -1.32 7.59
CA ALA A 114 3.84 -2.09 8.40
C ALA A 114 4.14 -3.46 7.77
N ALA A 115 3.13 -4.13 7.20
CA ALA A 115 3.31 -5.40 6.50
C ALA A 115 4.16 -5.29 5.21
N LEU A 116 4.23 -4.09 4.62
CA LEU A 116 5.00 -3.78 3.41
C LEU A 116 6.43 -3.30 3.72
N GLU A 117 6.80 -3.15 4.98
CA GLU A 117 8.17 -2.81 5.36
C GLU A 117 9.13 -3.95 5.00
N LEU A 118 10.24 -3.58 4.36
CA LEU A 118 11.24 -4.53 3.88
C LEU A 118 12.24 -4.83 5.00
N PRO A 119 12.56 -6.11 5.25
CA PRO A 119 13.63 -6.48 6.18
C PRO A 119 14.96 -5.84 5.74
N LEU A 120 15.69 -5.28 6.71
CA LEU A 120 16.99 -4.67 6.49
C LEU A 120 18.07 -5.59 7.07
N GLU A 121 18.99 -6.01 6.21
CA GLU A 121 20.19 -6.76 6.60
C GLU A 121 21.39 -5.81 6.52
N GLU A 122 22.11 -5.64 7.63
CA GLU A 122 23.29 -4.75 7.72
C GLU A 122 24.62 -5.52 7.86
N ASP A 123 24.59 -6.85 7.98
CA ASP A 123 25.81 -7.67 8.08
C ASP A 123 26.56 -7.72 6.74
N GLU A 124 27.72 -7.06 6.71
CA GLU A 124 28.60 -6.98 5.56
C GLU A 124 29.02 -8.36 5.02
N ASN A 125 29.21 -9.35 5.90
CA ASN A 125 29.63 -10.69 5.48
C ASN A 125 28.50 -11.41 4.74
N VAL A 126 27.27 -11.24 5.21
CA VAL A 126 26.07 -11.80 4.57
C VAL A 126 25.86 -11.14 3.22
N ILE A 127 25.94 -9.81 3.15
CA ILE A 127 25.78 -9.04 1.91
C ILE A 127 26.85 -9.45 0.88
N ARG A 128 28.12 -9.54 1.29
CA ARG A 128 29.24 -9.90 0.40
C ARG A 128 29.12 -11.30 -0.20
N ASN A 129 28.59 -12.24 0.58
CA ASN A 129 28.40 -13.62 0.12
C ASN A 129 27.10 -13.83 -0.64
N THR A 130 26.22 -12.82 -0.70
CA THR A 130 24.93 -12.92 -1.38
C THR A 130 25.08 -12.64 -2.88
N THR A 131 24.74 -13.63 -3.72
CA THR A 131 24.66 -13.46 -5.18
C THR A 131 23.21 -13.54 -5.62
N VAL A 132 22.71 -12.50 -6.31
CA VAL A 132 21.33 -12.44 -6.81
C VAL A 132 21.31 -12.54 -8.33
N VAL A 133 20.71 -13.61 -8.86
CA VAL A 133 20.45 -13.77 -10.29
C VAL A 133 18.99 -13.39 -10.55
N THR A 134 18.77 -12.25 -11.18
CA THR A 134 17.42 -11.75 -11.46
C THR A 134 17.34 -11.01 -12.78
N ASN A 135 16.13 -10.91 -13.31
CA ASN A 135 15.83 -10.02 -14.43
C ASN A 135 16.07 -8.55 -14.04
N ARG A 136 16.35 -7.71 -15.04
CA ARG A 136 16.61 -6.27 -14.83
C ARG A 136 15.44 -5.54 -14.15
N ALA A 137 14.18 -5.92 -14.44
CA ALA A 137 13.00 -5.23 -13.94
C ALA A 137 12.86 -5.32 -12.40
N PRO A 138 12.93 -6.51 -11.77
CA PRO A 138 12.97 -6.61 -10.31
C PRO A 138 14.13 -5.84 -9.66
N LEU A 139 15.32 -5.83 -10.27
CA LEU A 139 16.47 -5.08 -9.74
C LEU A 139 16.23 -3.57 -9.77
N MET A 140 15.72 -3.06 -10.90
CA MET A 140 15.33 -1.66 -11.03
C MET A 140 14.22 -1.29 -10.05
N LEU A 141 13.24 -2.18 -9.82
CA LEU A 141 12.17 -1.95 -8.86
C LEU A 141 12.74 -1.76 -7.45
N ALA A 142 13.57 -2.68 -6.98
CA ALA A 142 14.21 -2.61 -5.67
C ALA A 142 15.03 -1.31 -5.53
N PHE A 143 15.84 -0.98 -6.55
CA PHE A 143 16.64 0.25 -6.56
C PHE A 143 15.78 1.52 -6.47
N VAL A 144 14.68 1.59 -7.22
CA VAL A 144 13.80 2.78 -7.20
C VAL A 144 13.04 2.88 -5.89
N VAL A 145 12.56 1.78 -5.31
CA VAL A 145 11.92 1.79 -3.98
C VAL A 145 12.89 2.35 -2.92
N GLU A 146 14.15 1.94 -2.98
CA GLU A 146 15.17 2.39 -2.05
C GLU A 146 15.56 3.86 -2.29
N LEU A 147 15.71 4.28 -3.56
CA LEU A 147 15.89 5.69 -3.93
C LEU A 147 14.73 6.56 -3.40
N LEU A 148 13.49 6.09 -3.50
CA LEU A 148 12.31 6.79 -3.00
C LEU A 148 12.26 6.82 -1.47
N ARG A 149 12.82 5.82 -0.79
CA ARG A 149 13.03 5.87 0.68
C ARG A 149 13.88 7.09 1.07
N PHE A 150 14.90 7.39 0.29
CA PHE A 150 15.80 8.52 0.55
C PHE A 150 15.29 9.87 0.04
N THR A 151 14.62 9.89 -1.12
CA THR A 151 14.18 11.14 -1.77
C THR A 151 12.78 11.58 -1.35
N MET A 152 11.93 10.64 -0.92
CA MET A 152 10.54 10.88 -0.52
C MET A 152 10.17 10.05 0.72
N PRO A 153 10.83 10.25 1.88
CA PRO A 153 10.63 9.44 3.08
C PRO A 153 9.22 9.57 3.68
N GLU A 154 8.56 10.71 3.45
CA GLU A 154 7.18 10.96 3.90
C GLU A 154 6.15 10.09 3.17
N GLN A 155 6.52 9.51 2.02
CA GLN A 155 5.63 8.62 1.28
C GLN A 155 5.65 7.22 1.93
N PRO A 156 4.47 6.64 2.21
CA PRO A 156 4.40 5.32 2.82
C PRO A 156 4.98 4.24 1.88
N PRO A 157 5.40 3.09 2.41
CA PRO A 157 5.96 1.98 1.63
C PRO A 157 5.11 1.62 0.39
N SER A 158 3.78 1.54 0.51
CA SER A 158 2.89 1.21 -0.60
C SER A 158 2.94 2.26 -1.73
N SER A 159 3.02 3.54 -1.38
CA SER A 159 3.11 4.65 -2.34
C SER A 159 4.44 4.59 -3.08
N ARG A 160 5.54 4.39 -2.35
CA ARG A 160 6.88 4.23 -2.94
C ARG A 160 6.95 3.02 -3.87
N LEU A 161 6.34 1.90 -3.49
CA LEU A 161 6.29 0.69 -4.31
C LEU A 161 5.45 0.89 -5.58
N SER A 162 4.33 1.61 -5.49
CA SER A 162 3.51 2.00 -6.63
C SER A 162 4.25 2.92 -7.61
N LEU A 163 4.92 3.96 -7.10
CA LEU A 163 5.73 4.88 -7.90
C LEU A 163 6.89 4.16 -8.59
N ALA A 164 7.59 3.28 -7.86
CA ALA A 164 8.66 2.48 -8.41
C ALA A 164 8.17 1.57 -9.55
N GLN A 165 7.00 0.95 -9.40
CA GLN A 165 6.40 0.14 -10.45
C GLN A 165 6.01 0.96 -11.67
N ALA A 166 5.54 2.20 -11.49
CA ALA A 166 5.27 3.11 -12.59
C ALA A 166 6.54 3.42 -13.39
N VAL A 167 7.67 3.68 -12.72
CA VAL A 167 8.96 3.92 -13.38
C VAL A 167 9.47 2.68 -14.12
N VAL A 168 9.36 1.49 -13.51
CA VAL A 168 9.79 0.23 -14.13
C VAL A 168 8.94 -0.09 -15.36
N SER A 169 7.62 0.07 -15.27
CA SER A 169 6.71 -0.17 -16.38
C SER A 169 6.94 0.80 -17.54
N ALA A 170 7.17 2.09 -17.27
CA ALA A 170 7.52 3.08 -18.29
C ALA A 170 8.84 2.71 -19.00
N ASN A 171 9.88 2.35 -18.25
CA ASN A 171 11.16 1.92 -18.83
C ASN A 171 11.03 0.62 -19.64
N SER A 172 10.21 -0.32 -19.17
CA SER A 172 9.94 -1.57 -19.90
C SER A 172 9.24 -1.29 -21.23
N ARG A 173 8.23 -0.42 -21.26
CA ARG A 173 7.54 -0.02 -22.49
C ARG A 173 8.45 0.72 -23.46
N SER A 174 9.23 1.70 -22.99
CA SER A 174 10.21 2.38 -23.85
C SER A 174 11.20 1.39 -24.47
N LYS A 175 11.64 0.39 -23.71
CA LYS A 175 12.52 -0.66 -24.23
C LYS A 175 11.81 -1.58 -25.22
N ALA A 176 10.57 -2.00 -24.95
CA ALA A 176 9.78 -2.82 -25.85
C ALA A 176 9.53 -2.11 -27.20
N VAL A 177 9.26 -0.80 -27.18
CA VAL A 177 9.16 0.04 -28.39
C VAL A 177 10.50 0.12 -29.11
N SER A 178 11.61 0.35 -28.40
CA SER A 178 12.95 0.43 -29.02
C SER A 178 13.41 -0.86 -29.70
N ILE A 179 12.93 -2.01 -29.22
CA ILE A 179 13.23 -3.34 -29.79
C ILE A 179 12.21 -3.73 -30.88
N GLY A 180 11.18 -2.91 -31.11
CA GLY A 180 10.13 -3.17 -32.10
C GLY A 180 9.11 -4.23 -31.69
N ILE A 181 9.07 -4.60 -30.40
CA ILE A 181 8.08 -5.55 -29.85
C ILE A 181 6.71 -4.87 -29.72
N GLU A 182 6.70 -3.61 -29.30
CA GLU A 182 5.49 -2.80 -29.11
C GLU A 182 5.48 -1.65 -30.12
N LYS A 183 4.34 -1.39 -30.77
CA LYS A 183 4.21 -0.23 -31.67
C LYS A 183 4.13 1.03 -30.82
N ALA A 184 4.87 2.07 -31.22
CA ALA A 184 4.74 3.38 -30.59
C ALA A 184 3.28 3.85 -30.63
N PRO A 185 2.74 4.43 -29.54
CA PRO A 185 1.39 4.96 -29.53
C PRO A 185 1.21 6.00 -30.65
N PRO A 186 0.03 6.08 -31.29
CA PRO A 186 -0.27 7.12 -32.26
C PRO A 186 -0.23 8.49 -31.53
N GLY A 187 0.87 9.22 -31.69
CA GLY A 187 1.13 10.50 -31.00
C GLY A 187 2.44 10.61 -30.22
N GLY A 188 3.29 9.57 -30.19
CA GLY A 188 4.61 9.60 -29.53
C GLY A 188 4.61 9.05 -28.10
N GLU A 189 5.51 9.56 -27.24
CA GLU A 189 5.49 9.23 -25.80
C GLU A 189 4.09 9.51 -25.23
N GLN A 190 3.64 8.62 -24.32
CA GLN A 190 2.31 8.65 -23.71
C GLN A 190 2.03 10.06 -23.16
N LYS A 191 1.27 10.87 -23.91
CA LYS A 191 0.96 12.25 -23.53
C LYS A 191 0.16 12.20 -22.23
N ILE A 192 0.84 12.52 -21.13
CA ILE A 192 0.21 12.61 -19.82
C ILE A 192 -0.88 13.68 -19.92
N PRO A 193 -2.12 13.39 -19.48
CA PRO A 193 -3.22 14.35 -19.52
C PRO A 193 -2.83 15.68 -18.89
N GLU A 194 -3.16 16.78 -19.57
CA GLU A 194 -2.92 18.13 -19.09
C GLU A 194 -3.73 18.35 -17.79
N GLY A 195 -3.06 18.79 -16.71
CA GLY A 195 -3.69 19.05 -15.41
C GLY A 195 -3.50 17.97 -14.32
N GLN A 196 -2.98 16.78 -14.65
CA GLN A 196 -2.66 15.79 -13.62
C GLN A 196 -1.32 16.11 -12.93
N PRO A 197 -1.20 16.03 -11.58
CA PRO A 197 0.07 16.24 -10.89
C PRO A 197 1.13 15.24 -11.37
N LYS A 198 2.37 15.70 -11.52
CA LYS A 198 3.49 14.90 -12.05
C LYS A 198 4.66 14.91 -11.09
N ILE A 199 5.29 13.76 -10.90
CA ILE A 199 6.53 13.63 -10.12
C ILE A 199 7.62 13.13 -11.06
N SER A 200 8.81 13.72 -10.98
CA SER A 200 9.98 13.26 -11.75
C SER A 200 10.81 12.30 -10.91
N ILE A 201 10.97 11.06 -11.39
CA ILE A 201 11.77 10.01 -10.74
C ILE A 201 12.74 9.47 -11.78
N MET A 202 14.04 9.56 -11.51
CA MET A 202 15.10 9.13 -12.44
C MET A 202 14.95 9.72 -13.86
N GLY A 203 14.51 10.98 -13.97
CA GLY A 203 14.31 11.66 -15.26
C GLY A 203 13.02 11.27 -16.00
N ARG A 204 12.14 10.45 -15.39
CA ARG A 204 10.83 10.10 -15.95
C ARG A 204 9.72 10.82 -15.19
N GLN A 205 8.80 11.43 -15.93
CA GLN A 205 7.59 12.01 -15.35
C GLN A 205 6.55 10.91 -15.13
N VAL A 206 6.14 10.73 -13.88
CA VAL A 206 5.08 9.81 -13.48
C VAL A 206 3.84 10.64 -13.11
N PRO A 207 2.69 10.43 -13.78
CA PRO A 207 1.43 11.04 -13.36
C PRO A 207 0.97 10.39 -12.06
N VAL A 208 0.60 11.23 -11.10
CA VAL A 208 0.11 10.79 -9.80
C VAL A 208 -1.29 11.32 -9.56
N LEU A 209 -2.09 10.53 -8.86
CA LEU A 209 -3.37 10.98 -8.31
C LEU A 209 -3.14 11.26 -6.83
N LYS A 210 -3.70 12.37 -6.33
CA LYS A 210 -3.79 12.56 -4.87
C LYS A 210 -4.56 11.38 -4.30
N ARG A 211 -3.98 10.72 -3.30
CA ARG A 211 -4.65 9.59 -2.62
C ARG A 211 -5.79 10.16 -1.78
N GLY A 212 -7.03 10.06 -2.28
CA GLY A 212 -8.23 10.43 -1.52
C GLY A 212 -8.54 9.41 -0.44
N GLY A 213 -8.83 9.87 0.79
CA GLY A 213 -9.26 9.01 1.90
C GLY A 213 -8.16 8.31 2.70
N TYR A 214 -6.89 8.64 2.46
CA TYR A 214 -5.75 8.08 3.19
C TYR A 214 -5.00 9.21 3.91
N THR A 215 -5.29 9.40 5.19
CA THR A 215 -4.53 10.28 6.08
C THR A 215 -3.46 9.45 6.78
N TRP A 216 -2.25 9.44 6.23
CA TRP A 216 -1.08 9.08 7.02
C TRP A 216 -0.93 10.14 8.10
N SER A 217 -0.74 9.74 9.36
CA SER A 217 -0.60 10.64 10.51
C SER A 217 0.64 11.55 10.48
N GLY A 218 1.36 11.60 9.34
CA GLY A 218 2.59 12.35 9.14
C GLY A 218 2.59 13.50 8.13
N SER A 219 1.52 13.81 7.36
CA SER A 219 1.55 15.02 6.50
C SER A 219 0.17 15.53 6.08
N SER A 220 -0.17 16.75 6.50
CA SER A 220 -1.26 17.60 5.98
C SER A 220 -0.75 18.55 4.88
N GLU A 221 -1.46 18.63 3.74
CA GLU A 221 -1.08 19.45 2.57
C GLU A 221 -1.37 20.97 2.73
N PRO A 222 -0.72 21.84 1.92
CA PRO A 222 -0.71 23.31 2.06
C PRO A 222 -1.38 24.09 0.91
N SER A 223 -1.60 25.40 1.10
CA SER A 223 -1.98 26.36 0.05
C SER A 223 -1.03 27.57 -0.02
N SER A 224 -0.78 28.03 -1.25
CA SER A 224 0.25 28.94 -1.76
C SER A 224 0.21 30.42 -1.30
N SER A 225 1.36 31.12 -1.23
CA SER A 225 1.84 32.05 -2.30
C SER A 225 2.96 33.05 -1.87
N ASN A 226 3.93 33.21 -2.77
CA ASN A 226 4.87 34.32 -3.08
C ASN A 226 5.87 34.94 -2.07
N ALA A 227 7.09 35.11 -2.58
CA ALA A 227 8.36 35.34 -1.89
C ALA A 227 8.97 36.73 -2.14
N SER A 228 9.79 37.22 -1.20
CA SER A 228 10.85 38.22 -1.43
C SER A 228 11.94 38.15 -0.33
N SER A 229 13.19 38.06 -0.77
CA SER A 229 14.41 37.65 -0.06
C SER A 229 15.23 38.79 0.57
N VAL A 230 15.91 38.58 1.72
CA VAL A 230 17.20 39.23 2.08
C VAL A 230 18.01 38.36 3.08
N THR A 231 19.33 38.23 2.85
CA THR A 231 20.45 37.46 3.47
C THR A 231 21.06 38.07 4.75
N LEU A 232 21.71 37.32 5.69
CA LEU A 232 22.94 37.68 6.49
C LEU A 232 23.42 36.53 7.46
N LYS A 233 24.60 35.89 7.25
CA LYS A 233 25.92 35.90 7.99
C LYS A 233 25.97 35.35 9.44
N GLY A 234 26.80 34.31 9.69
CA GLY A 234 26.97 33.58 10.97
C GLY A 234 28.37 33.60 11.62
N SER A 235 28.54 32.89 12.75
CA SER A 235 29.80 32.37 13.37
C SER A 235 29.50 31.40 14.57
N PRO A 236 30.44 30.53 15.05
CA PRO A 236 30.18 29.11 15.45
C PRO A 236 30.54 28.71 16.95
N PRO A 237 30.78 27.43 17.39
CA PRO A 237 29.77 26.50 17.99
C PRO A 237 30.15 25.66 19.29
N LYS A 238 29.12 24.97 19.88
CA LYS A 238 29.02 23.69 20.69
C LYS A 238 28.87 23.71 22.25
N PRO A 239 28.28 22.66 22.93
CA PRO A 239 27.50 21.46 22.49
C PRO A 239 26.25 21.00 23.35
N LYS A 240 25.55 19.94 22.89
CA LYS A 240 24.55 19.05 23.58
C LYS A 240 23.20 19.66 24.04
N GLY A 241 22.57 20.43 23.16
CA GLY A 241 21.18 20.85 23.33
C GLY A 241 20.76 21.80 22.23
N TRP A 242 19.46 22.02 22.07
CA TRP A 242 18.96 23.07 21.19
C TRP A 242 19.48 24.43 21.67
N SER A 243 20.26 25.10 20.82
CA SER A 243 20.73 26.47 21.06
C SER A 243 19.71 27.44 20.48
N ALA A 244 19.16 28.32 21.32
CA ALA A 244 18.20 29.33 20.90
C ALA A 244 18.92 30.66 20.58
N SER A 245 18.50 31.36 19.54
CA SER A 245 18.94 32.73 19.24
C SER A 245 18.32 33.73 20.21
N GLN A 246 18.80 34.96 20.17
CA GLN A 246 18.09 36.08 20.79
C GLN A 246 16.74 36.31 20.08
N LYS A 247 15.76 36.81 20.83
CA LYS A 247 14.45 37.20 20.30
C LYS A 247 14.61 38.46 19.46
N LEU A 248 14.30 38.38 18.16
CA LEU A 248 14.33 39.53 17.26
C LEU A 248 12.91 40.00 16.99
N SER A 249 12.59 41.24 17.30
CA SER A 249 11.29 41.83 16.95
C SER A 249 11.40 42.70 15.70
N SER A 250 10.53 42.47 14.72
CA SER A 250 10.47 43.26 13.49
C SER A 250 9.02 43.42 13.06
N LYS A 251 8.59 44.66 12.84
CA LYS A 251 7.23 45.03 12.37
C LYS A 251 6.08 44.32 13.11
N GLY A 252 6.23 44.12 14.42
CA GLY A 252 5.23 43.46 15.26
C GLY A 252 5.36 41.94 15.38
N SER A 253 6.23 41.32 14.59
CA SER A 253 6.56 39.88 14.69
C SER A 253 7.79 39.65 15.56
N VAL A 254 7.85 38.50 16.24
CA VAL A 254 8.98 38.09 17.08
C VAL A 254 9.56 36.78 16.56
N PHE A 255 10.85 36.77 16.23
CA PHE A 255 11.57 35.64 15.65
C PHE A 255 12.54 35.04 16.66
N ILE A 256 12.54 33.71 16.77
CA ILE A 256 13.45 32.96 17.65
C ILE A 256 13.93 31.71 16.90
N ALA A 257 15.22 31.66 16.55
CA ALA A 257 15.81 30.52 15.87
C ALA A 257 16.32 29.49 16.89
N HIS A 258 16.09 28.21 16.62
CA HIS A 258 16.65 27.10 17.41
C HIS A 258 17.53 26.25 16.51
N ALA A 259 18.76 25.98 16.94
CA ALA A 259 19.74 25.21 16.18
C ALA A 259 20.29 24.04 17.01
N ILE A 260 20.46 22.89 16.37
CA ILE A 260 21.09 21.71 16.96
C ILE A 260 21.98 21.04 15.91
N PRO A 261 23.18 20.56 16.27
CA PRO A 261 23.98 19.75 15.36
C PRO A 261 23.30 18.40 15.13
N ILE A 262 23.19 18.00 13.86
CA ILE A 262 22.58 16.73 13.45
C ILE A 262 23.53 15.99 12.51
N SER A 263 23.70 14.69 12.73
CA SER A 263 24.58 13.82 11.95
C SER A 263 23.86 13.07 10.83
N SER A 264 22.54 12.87 10.95
CA SER A 264 21.73 12.15 9.97
C SER A 264 20.38 12.84 9.75
N PRO A 265 19.95 13.08 8.49
CA PRO A 265 18.65 13.67 8.19
C PRO A 265 17.46 12.93 8.80
N SER A 266 17.56 11.61 8.95
CA SER A 266 16.50 10.75 9.48
C SER A 266 16.19 11.02 10.96
N ALA A 267 17.10 11.67 11.69
CA ALA A 267 16.88 12.02 13.10
C ALA A 267 16.01 13.28 13.28
N ARG A 268 15.75 14.05 12.21
CA ARG A 268 15.00 15.33 12.26
C ARG A 268 13.62 15.20 12.92
N PRO A 269 12.74 14.23 12.57
CA PRO A 269 11.39 14.16 13.14
C PRO A 269 11.42 13.96 14.66
N ALA A 270 12.32 13.10 15.15
CA ALA A 270 12.51 12.85 16.57
C ALA A 270 13.03 14.10 17.31
N LEU A 271 14.00 14.81 16.72
CA LEU A 271 14.55 16.04 17.31
C LEU A 271 13.51 17.18 17.33
N PHE A 272 12.72 17.33 16.26
CA PHE A 272 11.68 18.35 16.19
C PHE A 272 10.57 18.07 17.22
N LYS A 273 10.15 16.82 17.36
CA LYS A 273 9.21 16.40 18.41
C LYS A 273 9.77 16.67 19.81
N SER A 274 11.06 16.41 20.03
CA SER A 274 11.74 16.74 21.29
C SER A 274 11.79 18.24 21.55
N LEU A 275 11.93 19.08 20.53
CA LEU A 275 11.91 20.54 20.67
C LEU A 275 10.53 21.04 21.08
N MET A 276 9.48 20.58 20.40
CA MET A 276 8.10 20.97 20.70
C MET A 276 7.69 20.52 22.11
N ALA A 277 8.04 19.30 22.50
CA ALA A 277 7.82 18.82 23.87
C ALA A 277 8.60 19.62 24.92
N ALA A 278 9.81 20.09 24.61
CA ALA A 278 10.60 20.90 25.54
C ALA A 278 10.16 22.37 25.61
N LYS A 279 9.52 22.89 24.54
CA LYS A 279 9.08 24.27 24.42
C LYS A 279 7.68 24.33 23.80
N PRO A 280 6.63 24.13 24.61
CA PRO A 280 5.24 24.17 24.12
C PRO A 280 4.85 25.55 23.57
N GLU A 281 5.54 26.63 23.96
CA GLU A 281 5.36 27.97 23.39
C GLU A 281 5.59 28.01 21.86
N LEU A 282 6.42 27.10 21.33
CA LEU A 282 6.66 26.99 19.89
C LEU A 282 5.46 26.36 19.16
N GLU A 283 4.66 25.52 19.82
CA GLU A 283 3.44 24.96 19.21
C GLU A 283 2.39 26.04 18.95
N THR A 284 2.41 27.11 19.75
CA THR A 284 1.53 28.28 19.61
C THR A 284 2.10 29.38 18.70
N ALA A 285 3.31 29.21 18.18
CA ALA A 285 3.90 30.18 17.26
C ALA A 285 3.10 30.22 15.95
N THR A 286 3.01 31.41 15.34
CA THR A 286 2.29 31.59 14.07
C THR A 286 2.94 30.80 12.93
N HIS A 287 4.28 30.67 12.95
CA HIS A 287 5.06 29.95 11.97
C HIS A 287 6.32 29.32 12.61
N ASN A 288 6.64 28.09 12.22
CA ASN A 288 7.75 27.25 12.64
C ASN A 288 8.55 26.74 11.44
N ALA A 289 9.27 27.65 10.78
CA ALA A 289 10.19 27.30 9.71
C ALA A 289 11.42 26.54 10.24
N TRP A 290 11.96 25.63 9.43
CA TRP A 290 13.19 24.91 9.75
C TRP A 290 14.08 24.71 8.53
N ALA A 291 15.37 24.52 8.78
CA ALA A 291 16.35 24.17 7.78
C ALA A 291 17.34 23.16 8.35
N ILE A 292 17.78 22.24 7.50
CA ILE A 292 18.80 21.27 7.83
C ILE A 292 19.80 21.18 6.69
N ARG A 293 21.06 21.04 7.08
CA ARG A 293 22.15 20.71 6.19
C ARG A 293 22.96 19.60 6.81
N THR A 294 23.24 18.56 6.03
CA THR A 294 24.12 17.47 6.43
C THR A 294 25.18 17.25 5.36
N SER A 295 26.36 16.81 5.78
CA SER A 295 27.47 16.46 4.88
C SER A 295 27.74 14.97 5.00
N PHE A 296 28.11 14.34 3.88
CA PHE A 296 28.44 12.91 3.87
C PHE A 296 29.89 12.70 4.30
N GLY A 297 30.18 12.86 5.59
CA GLY A 297 31.54 12.74 6.12
C GLY A 297 32.53 13.69 5.43
N ASN A 298 33.55 13.13 4.78
CA ASN A 298 34.55 13.89 4.02
C ASN A 298 34.17 14.16 2.56
N SER A 299 32.97 13.74 2.12
CA SER A 299 32.51 13.95 0.75
C SER A 299 32.12 15.42 0.51
N PRO A 300 32.41 15.98 -0.68
CA PRO A 300 31.95 17.32 -1.05
C PRO A 300 30.44 17.41 -1.25
N LEU A 301 29.74 16.27 -1.27
CA LEU A 301 28.29 16.21 -1.39
C LEU A 301 27.60 16.70 -0.11
N LYS A 302 26.64 17.60 -0.28
CA LYS A 302 25.85 18.19 0.80
C LYS A 302 24.37 17.93 0.54
N GLN A 303 23.67 17.52 1.58
CA GLN A 303 22.23 17.32 1.56
C GLN A 303 21.58 18.45 2.35
N GLU A 304 20.70 19.19 1.68
CA GLU A 304 20.01 20.35 2.22
C GLU A 304 18.51 20.13 2.12
N ALA A 305 17.79 20.44 3.18
CA ALA A 305 16.33 20.46 3.18
C ALA A 305 15.85 21.64 4.04
N SER A 306 14.74 22.24 3.62
CA SER A 306 14.16 23.40 4.28
C SER A 306 12.64 23.29 4.25
N PHE A 307 12.02 23.92 5.24
CA PHE A 307 10.59 24.07 5.34
C PHE A 307 10.28 25.46 5.86
N ASP A 308 9.34 26.09 5.19
CA ASP A 308 9.06 27.51 5.31
C ASP A 308 7.86 27.78 6.24
N ASP A 309 7.09 26.75 6.61
CA ASP A 309 5.87 26.82 7.42
C ASP A 309 4.94 27.99 7.08
N GLY A 310 4.69 28.21 5.79
CA GLY A 310 3.86 29.30 5.29
C GLY A 310 4.57 30.64 5.12
N GLU A 311 5.79 30.82 5.65
CA GLU A 311 6.62 32.01 5.44
C GLU A 311 7.52 31.83 4.21
N SER A 312 7.31 32.64 3.19
CA SER A 312 8.07 32.51 1.95
C SER A 312 9.56 32.83 2.13
N GLY A 313 10.42 31.82 2.03
CA GLY A 313 11.87 31.95 2.00
C GLY A 313 12.59 31.85 3.34
N CYS A 314 11.90 31.57 4.45
CA CYS A 314 12.52 31.49 5.78
C CYS A 314 13.46 30.28 5.94
N GLY A 315 13.05 29.11 5.47
CA GLY A 315 13.83 27.88 5.41
C GLY A 315 14.99 27.98 4.41
N ASN A 316 14.80 28.60 3.24
CA ASN A 316 15.89 28.85 2.28
C ASN A 316 16.93 29.84 2.80
N PHE A 317 16.49 30.89 3.49
CA PHE A 317 17.36 31.80 4.21
C PHE A 317 18.15 31.07 5.29
N SER A 318 17.48 30.16 6.01
CA SER A 318 18.08 29.38 7.09
C SER A 318 19.10 28.34 6.60
N THR A 319 18.89 27.67 5.45
CA THR A 319 19.91 26.81 4.80
C THR A 319 21.13 27.61 4.34
N SER A 320 20.91 28.81 3.79
CA SER A 320 22.00 29.73 3.42
C SER A 320 22.78 30.23 4.64
N ALA A 321 22.08 30.52 5.76
CA ALA A 321 22.70 30.89 7.03
C ALA A 321 23.53 29.72 7.61
N ALA A 322 23.02 28.49 7.55
CA ALA A 322 23.74 27.28 7.93
C ALA A 322 24.96 26.96 7.03
N THR A 323 25.09 27.65 5.89
CA THR A 323 26.29 27.56 5.03
C THR A 323 27.42 28.50 5.46
N ARG A 324 27.11 29.55 6.22
CA ARG A 324 28.07 30.58 6.65
C ARG A 324 28.55 30.43 8.10
N SER A 325 28.05 29.45 8.84
CA SER A 325 28.55 29.07 10.17
C SER A 325 29.60 27.97 10.06
#